data_AF-A0A944WJ68-F1
#
_entry.id   AF-A0A944WJ68-F1
#
_cell.length_a   1.000
_cell.length_b   1.000
_cell.length_c   1.000
_cell.angle_alpha   90.00
_cell.angle_beta   90.00
_cell.angle_gamma   90.00
#
_symmetry.space_group_name_H-M   'P 1'
#
loop_
_entity.id
_entity.type
_entity.pdbx_description
1 polymer ?
#
loop_
_entity_poly.entity_id
_entity_poly.type
_entity_poly.pdbx_seq_one_letter_code
_entity_poly.pdbx_strand_id
1 'polypeptide(L)'
;MHFRSSKSIRDDDQAVGKGTRTGLGTGKRRPPPNYFSRKVQYKLFALVALLMTIVIMMDKVRDPDLFRFFDDHAAVQVNSPTNAASGNSAHILFDPQLARFGNPLPPTASQASRDLQSTHRTLWIAILKKLTSTEQQTLTDTLRRARNGKRGNNQQQTLWWDLYQKINLLYQKYEQQLMLSIHSTTTALTPAQKTRAQTVLGQLRTRWTQTLRKAFLDILETTSDKQTPEVNQAEYQFIQHILDQIGMSRIDDHTVFRNSDNLAWFRMLETLRTATADRLQASVLFTPNILELSKQQDTFRGKLISMRGEVRKAYRVQAPTNQLDIPQYYVLVIRPSGGSTTPLIVYCLQPPSGFPALPDKDIDRTTADMNDVVQVTGYFFKSWAHNGTQGQMFSSPLMLANSFQWLPHEKMAAPTSAKPAAQLPVWAIFAIPLILAAGFTGGVYLMSRWKGQTATETSPTNISKHLAGLSDDEVALPTRAALQQLAEQNSSTQ
;
A
#
# COMPACT_ATOMS: atom_id res chain seq x y z
N MET A 1 -18.91 -13.49 70.56
CA MET A 1 -19.52 -12.17 70.84
C MET A 1 -20.94 -12.14 70.28
N HIS A 2 -21.81 -11.49 71.02
CA HIS A 2 -23.26 -11.67 71.15
C HIS A 2 -24.13 -11.23 69.94
N PHE A 3 -25.21 -12.02 69.70
CA PHE A 3 -26.64 -11.67 69.50
C PHE A 3 -27.02 -10.75 68.30
N ARG A 4 -28.14 -10.84 67.59
CA ARG A 4 -29.51 -11.38 67.79
C ARG A 4 -30.19 -11.37 66.38
N SER A 5 -30.93 -12.39 65.95
CA SER A 5 -32.40 -12.55 66.10
C SER A 5 -33.21 -11.73 65.08
N SER A 6 -34.29 -12.16 64.43
CA SER A 6 -35.08 -13.42 64.45
C SER A 6 -36.32 -13.24 63.56
N LYS A 7 -36.85 -14.37 63.05
CA LYS A 7 -38.28 -14.70 62.79
C LYS A 7 -39.00 -13.93 61.66
N SER A 8 -39.56 -14.58 60.63
CA SER A 8 -40.56 -15.69 60.56
C SER A 8 -41.97 -15.26 60.97
N ILE A 9 -42.95 -15.58 60.11
CA ILE A 9 -44.44 -15.70 60.24
C ILE A 9 -44.97 -15.43 58.79
N ARG A 10 -45.37 -16.39 57.92
CA ARG A 10 -46.43 -17.43 58.01
C ARG A 10 -47.72 -16.86 58.61
N ASP A 11 -48.92 -17.00 58.10
CA ASP A 11 -49.56 -17.80 57.06
C ASP A 11 -51.00 -17.21 57.02
N ASP A 12 -51.89 -17.83 56.23
CA ASP A 12 -53.35 -17.81 56.42
C ASP A 12 -54.09 -16.52 55.96
N ASP A 13 -55.24 -16.57 55.31
CA ASP A 13 -56.13 -17.69 55.04
C ASP A 13 -57.21 -17.23 54.05
N GLN A 14 -57.82 -18.22 53.36
CA GLN A 14 -59.26 -18.31 53.06
C GLN A 14 -59.96 -17.20 52.22
N ALA A 15 -60.97 -17.45 51.40
CA ALA A 15 -61.67 -18.64 50.95
C ALA A 15 -62.78 -18.20 49.95
N VAL A 16 -63.30 -19.18 49.21
CA VAL A 16 -64.74 -19.31 48.83
C VAL A 16 -65.30 -18.39 47.72
N GLY A 17 -65.69 -19.05 46.62
CA GLY A 17 -67.13 -19.23 46.37
C GLY A 17 -67.81 -18.44 45.25
N LYS A 18 -68.13 -19.17 44.17
CA LYS A 18 -69.39 -19.19 43.38
C LYS A 18 -70.13 -17.88 43.04
N GLY A 19 -70.39 -17.71 41.73
CA GLY A 19 -71.78 -17.57 41.25
C GLY A 19 -72.17 -16.32 40.44
N THR A 20 -72.56 -16.59 39.18
CA THR A 20 -73.72 -16.01 38.45
C THR A 20 -73.75 -14.54 37.96
N ARG A 21 -73.75 -14.45 36.61
CA ARG A 21 -74.63 -13.70 35.68
C ARG A 21 -74.87 -12.17 35.78
N THR A 22 -74.64 -11.57 34.60
CA THR A 22 -75.37 -10.49 33.90
C THR A 22 -75.28 -9.04 34.40
N GLY A 23 -74.74 -8.17 33.55
CA GLY A 23 -74.90 -6.72 33.63
C GLY A 23 -74.20 -6.00 32.47
N LEU A 24 -74.98 -5.44 31.56
CA LEU A 24 -74.59 -4.59 30.42
C LEU A 24 -73.69 -3.42 30.84
N GLY A 25 -72.61 -3.17 30.09
CA GLY A 25 -71.75 -1.98 30.28
C GLY A 25 -71.07 -1.57 28.96
N THR A 26 -71.54 -0.46 28.40
CA THR A 26 -71.15 0.12 27.10
C THR A 26 -69.68 0.53 27.02
N GLY A 27 -68.88 -0.14 26.18
CA GLY A 27 -67.49 0.23 25.89
C GLY A 27 -67.35 1.18 24.70
N LYS A 28 -66.99 2.44 24.97
CA LYS A 28 -66.57 3.44 23.97
C LYS A 28 -65.42 2.89 23.10
N ARG A 29 -65.65 2.77 21.79
CA ARG A 29 -64.59 2.50 20.80
C ARG A 29 -63.62 3.68 20.74
N ARG A 30 -62.32 3.42 20.91
CA ARG A 30 -61.25 4.42 20.71
C ARG A 30 -61.23 4.85 19.23
N PRO A 31 -61.13 6.14 18.91
CA PRO A 31 -61.03 6.59 17.52
C PRO A 31 -59.71 6.10 16.89
N PRO A 32 -59.67 5.95 15.55
CA PRO A 32 -58.49 5.46 14.83
C PRO A 32 -57.27 6.36 15.09
N PRO A 33 -56.04 5.81 15.08
CA PRO A 33 -54.83 6.57 15.37
C PRO A 33 -54.71 7.78 14.44
N ASN A 34 -54.58 8.97 15.03
CA ASN A 34 -54.40 10.19 14.26
C ASN A 34 -52.92 10.34 13.87
N TYR A 35 -52.58 9.85 12.69
CA TYR A 35 -51.22 9.87 12.11
C TYR A 35 -50.71 11.29 11.78
N PHE A 36 -51.56 12.31 11.86
CA PHE A 36 -51.21 13.71 11.58
C PHE A 36 -50.90 14.56 12.82
N SER A 37 -50.94 13.98 14.03
CA SER A 37 -50.56 14.73 15.23
C SER A 37 -49.05 14.88 15.35
N ARG A 38 -48.57 16.09 15.70
CA ARG A 38 -47.12 16.40 15.82
C ARG A 38 -46.36 15.41 16.72
N LYS A 39 -46.98 14.91 17.79
CA LYS A 39 -46.37 13.92 18.70
C LYS A 39 -46.20 12.52 18.06
N VAL A 40 -47.11 12.13 17.17
CA VAL A 40 -47.01 10.87 16.41
C VAL A 40 -46.04 11.03 15.24
N GLN A 41 -45.98 12.20 14.61
CA GLN A 41 -44.99 12.53 13.57
C GLN A 41 -43.54 12.45 14.11
N TYR A 42 -43.26 12.95 15.32
CA TYR A 42 -41.93 12.80 15.93
C TYR A 42 -41.57 11.34 16.23
N LYS A 43 -42.53 10.51 16.66
CA LYS A 43 -42.31 9.07 16.86
C LYS A 43 -42.08 8.34 15.54
N LEU A 44 -42.82 8.70 14.48
CA LEU A 44 -42.64 8.14 13.15
C LEU A 44 -41.28 8.55 12.56
N PHE A 45 -40.88 9.82 12.73
CA PHE A 45 -39.59 10.33 12.29
C PHE A 45 -38.41 9.67 13.01
N ALA A 46 -38.52 9.47 14.33
CA ALA A 46 -37.51 8.73 15.10
C ALA A 46 -37.38 7.27 14.65
N LEU A 47 -38.50 6.61 14.31
CA LEU A 47 -38.50 5.24 13.82
C LEU A 47 -37.91 5.14 12.40
N VAL A 48 -38.23 6.10 11.51
CA VAL A 48 -37.65 6.20 10.17
C VAL A 48 -36.15 6.53 10.23
N ALA A 49 -35.72 7.41 11.13
CA ALA A 49 -34.31 7.72 11.34
C ALA A 49 -33.53 6.48 11.85
N LEU A 50 -34.12 5.71 12.77
CA LEU A 50 -33.52 4.47 13.28
C LEU A 50 -33.45 3.39 12.19
N LEU A 51 -34.46 3.29 11.33
CA LEU A 51 -34.46 2.37 10.20
C LEU A 51 -33.45 2.79 9.11
N MET A 52 -33.34 4.08 8.81
CA MET A 52 -32.27 4.63 7.94
C MET A 52 -30.88 4.39 8.52
N THR A 53 -30.71 4.50 9.84
CA THR A 53 -29.43 4.21 10.51
C THR A 53 -29.07 2.73 10.38
N ILE A 54 -30.03 1.82 10.52
CA ILE A 54 -29.83 0.37 10.30
C ILE A 54 -29.52 0.07 8.83
N VAL A 55 -30.16 0.73 7.87
CA VAL A 55 -29.88 0.57 6.43
C VAL A 55 -28.47 1.10 6.09
N ILE A 56 -28.07 2.24 6.64
CA ILE A 56 -26.70 2.78 6.47
C ILE A 56 -25.66 1.87 7.15
N MET A 57 -26.00 1.23 8.28
CA MET A 57 -25.14 0.23 8.92
C MET A 57 -25.07 -1.08 8.12
N MET A 58 -26.17 -1.51 7.47
CA MET A 58 -26.16 -2.65 6.54
C MET A 58 -25.40 -2.35 5.24
N ASP A 59 -25.39 -1.09 4.79
CA ASP A 59 -24.60 -0.63 3.64
C ASP A 59 -23.10 -0.54 3.98
N LYS A 60 -22.75 -0.34 5.26
CA LYS A 60 -21.37 -0.39 5.77
C LYS A 60 -20.88 -1.75 6.25
N VAL A 61 -21.71 -2.79 6.20
CA VAL A 61 -21.34 -4.20 6.54
C VAL A 61 -21.46 -5.12 5.31
N ARG A 62 -21.80 -4.57 4.14
CA ARG A 62 -21.65 -5.22 2.83
C ARG A 62 -20.39 -4.73 2.14
N ASP A 63 -19.24 -5.18 2.63
CA ASP A 63 -18.00 -5.20 1.82
C ASP A 63 -18.18 -6.22 0.69
N PRO A 64 -18.23 -5.80 -0.59
CA PRO A 64 -18.40 -6.68 -1.75
C PRO A 64 -17.06 -7.06 -2.39
N ASP A 65 -15.95 -7.10 -1.65
CA ASP A 65 -14.66 -7.59 -2.17
C ASP A 65 -14.48 -9.12 -2.00
N LEU A 66 -15.52 -9.84 -1.54
CA LEU A 66 -15.48 -11.28 -1.32
C LEU A 66 -16.15 -12.14 -2.41
N PHE A 67 -16.76 -11.55 -3.45
CA PHE A 67 -17.33 -12.33 -4.58
C PHE A 67 -17.17 -11.62 -5.93
N ARG A 68 -15.99 -11.75 -6.55
CA ARG A 68 -15.92 -11.79 -8.03
C ARG A 68 -16.57 -13.09 -8.48
N PHE A 69 -17.56 -13.02 -9.37
CA PHE A 69 -17.87 -13.94 -10.49
C PHE A 69 -19.36 -13.81 -10.85
N PHE A 70 -19.65 -13.20 -12.01
CA PHE A 70 -20.74 -13.45 -12.97
C PHE A 70 -21.09 -12.16 -13.75
N ASP A 71 -20.71 -12.18 -15.03
CA ASP A 71 -21.26 -11.54 -16.25
C ASP A 71 -21.34 -10.00 -16.39
N ASP A 72 -20.57 -9.37 -17.29
CA ASP A 72 -20.61 -9.34 -18.79
C ASP A 72 -21.53 -8.19 -19.29
N HIS A 73 -21.19 -7.26 -20.20
CA HIS A 73 -20.12 -7.10 -21.17
C HIS A 73 -19.75 -5.62 -21.34
N ALA A 74 -18.47 -5.32 -21.52
CA ALA A 74 -18.00 -4.37 -22.53
C ALA A 74 -16.54 -4.68 -22.80
N ALA A 75 -16.29 -5.33 -23.95
CA ALA A 75 -14.95 -5.64 -24.43
C ALA A 75 -14.15 -4.35 -24.61
N VAL A 76 -13.34 -3.99 -23.61
CA VAL A 76 -12.14 -3.22 -23.87
C VAL A 76 -11.17 -4.22 -24.47
N GLN A 77 -10.95 -4.10 -25.78
CA GLN A 77 -9.80 -4.72 -26.44
C GLN A 77 -8.55 -4.17 -25.78
N VAL A 78 -8.11 -4.85 -24.72
CA VAL A 78 -6.72 -4.81 -24.30
C VAL A 78 -6.01 -5.61 -25.38
N ASN A 79 -5.35 -4.91 -26.29
CA ASN A 79 -4.34 -5.48 -27.16
C ASN A 79 -3.24 -6.07 -26.26
N SER A 80 -3.49 -7.27 -25.78
CA SER A 80 -2.48 -8.15 -25.24
C SER A 80 -1.74 -8.68 -26.47
N PRO A 81 -0.44 -8.43 -26.65
CA PRO A 81 0.33 -9.23 -27.57
C PRO A 81 0.51 -10.61 -26.92
N THR A 82 -0.51 -11.46 -27.01
CA THR A 82 -0.38 -12.89 -26.75
C THR A 82 -0.13 -13.56 -28.08
N ASN A 83 1.15 -13.59 -28.48
CA ASN A 83 1.76 -14.65 -29.29
C ASN A 83 3.27 -14.39 -29.36
N ALA A 84 3.98 -14.78 -28.30
CA ALA A 84 5.40 -15.08 -28.36
C ALA A 84 5.75 -16.10 -27.27
N ALA A 85 5.05 -17.24 -27.26
CA ALA A 85 5.65 -18.49 -26.80
C ALA A 85 6.04 -19.26 -28.06
N SER A 86 7.31 -19.68 -28.10
CA SER A 86 8.00 -20.30 -29.24
C SER A 86 8.57 -19.31 -30.27
N GLY A 87 9.58 -18.56 -29.82
CA GLY A 87 10.46 -17.79 -30.68
C GLY A 87 11.76 -17.55 -29.94
N ASN A 88 12.76 -18.38 -30.20
CA ASN A 88 14.13 -18.23 -29.71
C ASN A 88 14.68 -16.87 -30.14
N SER A 89 14.60 -15.89 -29.25
CA SER A 89 15.40 -14.67 -29.23
C SER A 89 15.32 -14.13 -27.79
N ALA A 90 15.94 -14.85 -26.85
CA ALA A 90 16.16 -14.30 -25.51
C ALA A 90 16.93 -12.99 -25.68
N HIS A 91 16.26 -11.85 -25.44
CA HIS A 91 16.95 -10.58 -25.36
C HIS A 91 18.01 -10.76 -24.27
N ILE A 92 19.29 -10.79 -24.64
CA ILE A 92 20.42 -11.14 -23.74
C ILE A 92 20.42 -10.26 -22.47
N LEU A 93 19.77 -9.09 -22.56
CA LEU A 93 19.69 -8.09 -21.51
C LEU A 93 18.46 -8.21 -20.58
N PHE A 94 17.43 -9.00 -20.94
CA PHE A 94 16.24 -9.18 -20.10
C PHE A 94 16.58 -9.96 -18.83
N ASP A 95 16.24 -9.40 -17.67
CA ASP A 95 16.48 -10.02 -16.37
C ASP A 95 15.15 -10.14 -15.59
N PRO A 96 14.64 -11.36 -15.37
CA PRO A 96 13.38 -11.57 -14.67
C PRO A 96 13.44 -11.18 -13.19
N GLN A 97 14.61 -11.18 -12.55
CA GLN A 97 14.77 -10.73 -11.16
C GLN A 97 14.75 -9.20 -11.08
N LEU A 98 15.36 -8.52 -12.07
CA LEU A 98 15.28 -7.07 -12.21
C LEU A 98 13.85 -6.61 -12.53
N ALA A 99 13.14 -7.38 -13.34
CA ALA A 99 11.77 -7.11 -13.74
C ALA A 99 10.77 -7.14 -12.55
N ARG A 100 11.04 -7.95 -11.53
CA ARG A 100 10.15 -8.20 -10.38
C ARG A 100 10.90 -8.22 -9.05
N PHE A 101 11.06 -7.06 -8.43
CA PHE A 101 11.70 -6.95 -7.12
C PHE A 101 10.86 -7.61 -6.01
N GLY A 102 11.52 -8.41 -5.16
CA GLY A 102 10.92 -8.99 -3.96
C GLY A 102 9.73 -9.94 -4.20
N ASN A 103 9.48 -10.36 -5.44
CA ASN A 103 8.44 -11.34 -5.75
C ASN A 103 8.98 -12.77 -5.58
N PRO A 104 8.15 -13.73 -5.12
CA PRO A 104 8.56 -15.12 -5.06
C PRO A 104 8.90 -15.63 -6.47
N LEU A 105 9.93 -16.48 -6.53
CA LEU A 105 10.26 -17.25 -7.73
C LEU A 105 8.99 -17.97 -8.24
N PRO A 106 8.80 -18.07 -9.58
CA PRO A 106 7.58 -18.59 -10.16
C PRO A 106 7.17 -19.97 -9.61
N PRO A 107 5.86 -20.27 -9.59
CA PRO A 107 5.24 -21.33 -8.78
C PRO A 107 5.53 -22.79 -9.21
N THR A 108 6.55 -23.05 -10.03
CA THR A 108 6.95 -24.41 -10.45
C THR A 108 7.53 -25.26 -9.31
N ALA A 109 7.70 -24.69 -8.11
CA ALA A 109 8.24 -25.39 -6.96
C ALA A 109 7.18 -26.29 -6.27
N SER A 110 7.60 -27.49 -5.86
CA SER A 110 6.80 -28.45 -5.07
C SER A 110 6.19 -27.81 -3.81
N GLN A 111 5.11 -28.39 -3.26
CA GLN A 111 4.51 -27.89 -2.01
C GLN A 111 5.53 -27.82 -0.86
N ALA A 112 6.44 -28.80 -0.76
CA ALA A 112 7.50 -28.80 0.25
C ALA A 112 8.45 -27.61 0.11
N SER A 113 8.77 -27.21 -1.12
CA SER A 113 9.60 -26.03 -1.39
C SER A 113 8.89 -24.73 -0.98
N ARG A 114 7.58 -24.63 -1.20
CA ARG A 114 6.76 -23.48 -0.75
C ARG A 114 6.67 -23.41 0.77
N ASP A 115 6.47 -24.55 1.43
CA ASP A 115 6.44 -24.67 2.89
C ASP A 115 7.80 -24.26 3.50
N LEU A 116 8.91 -24.70 2.90
CA LEU A 116 10.26 -24.29 3.31
C LEU A 116 10.48 -22.78 3.14
N GLN A 117 10.14 -22.22 1.98
CA GLN A 117 10.29 -20.79 1.72
C GLN A 117 9.45 -19.93 2.68
N SER A 118 8.19 -20.31 2.91
CA SER A 118 7.32 -19.61 3.85
C SER A 118 7.81 -19.72 5.30
N THR A 119 8.38 -20.85 5.68
CA THR A 119 9.00 -21.05 7.01
C THR A 119 10.22 -20.15 7.18
N HIS A 120 11.11 -20.08 6.19
CA HIS A 120 12.24 -19.15 6.21
C HIS A 120 11.78 -17.68 6.32
N ARG A 121 10.78 -17.28 5.54
CA ARG A 121 10.21 -15.93 5.62
C ARG A 121 9.65 -15.64 7.03
N THR A 122 8.92 -16.59 7.62
CA THR A 122 8.35 -16.45 8.97
C THR A 122 9.44 -16.35 10.05
N LEU A 123 10.49 -17.16 9.95
CA LEU A 123 11.68 -17.07 10.81
C LEU A 123 12.29 -15.67 10.75
N TRP A 124 12.56 -15.16 9.55
CA TRP A 124 13.19 -13.85 9.38
C TRP A 124 12.27 -12.69 9.80
N ILE A 125 10.95 -12.80 9.63
CA ILE A 125 9.99 -11.85 10.21
C ILE A 125 10.13 -11.85 11.74
N ALA A 126 10.18 -13.03 12.38
CA ALA A 126 10.32 -13.14 13.82
C ALA A 126 11.65 -12.58 14.33
N ILE A 127 12.76 -12.84 13.62
CA ILE A 127 14.08 -12.26 13.92
C ILE A 127 14.01 -10.74 13.82
N LEU A 128 13.61 -10.18 12.67
CA LEU A 128 13.59 -8.74 12.44
C LEU A 128 12.70 -8.01 13.46
N LYS A 129 11.56 -8.60 13.86
CA LYS A 129 10.68 -8.01 14.88
C LYS A 129 11.36 -7.85 16.25
N LYS A 130 12.41 -8.64 16.53
CA LYS A 130 13.17 -8.60 17.78
C LYS A 130 14.49 -7.81 17.66
N LEU A 131 14.82 -7.32 16.47
CA LEU A 131 15.97 -6.47 16.23
C LEU A 131 15.60 -4.99 16.30
N THR A 132 16.46 -4.17 16.89
CA THR A 132 16.35 -2.70 16.87
C THR A 132 16.57 -2.18 15.45
N SER A 133 16.20 -0.92 15.20
CA SER A 133 16.44 -0.27 13.89
C SER A 133 17.92 -0.30 13.52
N THR A 134 18.81 -0.01 14.46
CA THR A 134 20.27 -0.04 14.26
C THR A 134 20.76 -1.46 13.96
N GLU A 135 20.25 -2.48 14.66
CA GLU A 135 20.62 -3.89 14.39
C GLU A 135 20.13 -4.35 13.01
N GLN A 136 18.90 -4.00 12.61
CA GLN A 136 18.39 -4.26 11.26
C GLN A 136 19.27 -3.58 10.20
N GLN A 137 19.73 -2.36 10.49
CA GLN A 137 20.65 -1.66 9.61
C GLN A 137 22.01 -2.35 9.50
N THR A 138 22.59 -2.77 10.63
CA THR A 138 23.84 -3.54 10.65
C THR A 138 23.72 -4.84 9.86
N LEU A 139 22.58 -5.54 9.94
CA LEU A 139 22.31 -6.74 9.15
C LEU A 139 22.34 -6.46 7.65
N THR A 140 21.58 -5.47 7.17
CA THR A 140 21.49 -5.17 5.73
C THR A 140 22.82 -4.64 5.18
N ASP A 141 23.51 -3.79 5.93
CA ASP A 141 24.82 -3.25 5.56
C ASP A 141 25.87 -4.36 5.45
N THR A 142 25.89 -5.27 6.44
CA THR A 142 26.84 -6.37 6.48
C THR A 142 26.60 -7.37 5.34
N LEU A 143 25.35 -7.73 5.07
CA LEU A 143 25.01 -8.59 3.93
C LEU A 143 25.42 -7.95 2.59
N ARG A 144 25.20 -6.64 2.44
CA ARG A 144 25.61 -5.90 1.26
C ARG A 144 27.13 -5.88 1.09
N ARG A 145 27.89 -5.62 2.16
CA ARG A 145 29.35 -5.67 2.14
C ARG A 145 29.85 -7.06 1.73
N ALA A 146 29.30 -8.11 2.35
CA ALA A 146 29.64 -9.49 2.07
C ALA A 146 29.40 -9.86 0.61
N ARG A 147 28.23 -9.50 0.05
CA ARG A 147 27.92 -9.72 -1.38
C ARG A 147 28.90 -9.03 -2.33
N ASN A 148 29.48 -7.91 -1.90
CA ASN A 148 30.43 -7.11 -2.68
C ASN A 148 31.89 -7.44 -2.35
N GLY A 149 32.16 -8.51 -1.58
CA GLY A 149 33.52 -8.90 -1.17
C GLY A 149 34.23 -7.87 -0.28
N LYS A 150 33.49 -6.97 0.38
CA LYS A 150 34.08 -5.92 1.23
C LYS A 150 34.08 -6.33 2.70
N ARG A 151 35.20 -6.13 3.38
CA ARG A 151 35.31 -6.28 4.84
C ARG A 151 34.84 -5.02 5.58
N GLY A 152 34.20 -5.19 6.73
CA GLY A 152 33.95 -4.09 7.67
C GLY A 152 35.21 -3.71 8.46
N ASN A 153 35.26 -2.50 9.01
CA ASN A 153 36.30 -2.12 9.99
C ASN A 153 36.14 -2.90 11.32
N ASN A 154 37.08 -2.75 12.25
CA ASN A 154 37.06 -3.48 13.52
C ASN A 154 35.78 -3.25 14.32
N GLN A 155 35.27 -2.02 14.36
CA GLN A 155 34.02 -1.70 15.04
C GLN A 155 32.82 -2.40 14.38
N GLN A 156 32.75 -2.40 13.05
CA GLN A 156 31.70 -3.07 12.28
C GLN A 156 31.74 -4.59 12.46
N GLN A 157 32.92 -5.18 12.62
CA GLN A 157 33.08 -6.61 12.91
C GLN A 157 32.58 -6.96 14.31
N THR A 158 32.91 -6.16 15.33
CA THR A 158 32.39 -6.35 16.69
C THR A 158 30.86 -6.23 16.71
N LEU A 159 30.31 -5.19 16.07
CA LEU A 159 28.85 -5.02 15.96
C LEU A 159 28.18 -6.18 15.23
N TRP A 160 28.82 -6.71 14.18
CA TRP A 160 28.33 -7.89 13.48
C TRP A 160 28.37 -9.14 14.35
N TRP A 161 29.45 -9.36 15.11
CA TRP A 161 29.58 -10.50 15.99
C TRP A 161 28.46 -10.53 17.04
N ASP A 162 28.23 -9.41 17.73
CA ASP A 162 27.18 -9.31 18.74
C ASP A 162 25.78 -9.53 18.13
N LEU A 163 25.54 -8.94 16.96
CA LEU A 163 24.29 -9.14 16.22
C LEU A 163 24.11 -10.60 15.79
N TYR A 164 25.16 -11.24 15.28
CA TYR A 164 25.12 -12.64 14.87
C TYR A 164 24.79 -13.56 16.06
N GLN A 165 25.39 -13.34 17.23
CA GLN A 165 25.06 -14.11 18.45
C GLN A 165 23.57 -13.97 18.80
N LYS A 166 23.04 -12.75 18.73
CA LYS A 166 21.61 -12.48 18.96
C LYS A 166 20.73 -13.18 17.92
N ILE A 167 21.06 -13.09 16.63
CA ILE A 167 20.33 -13.78 15.55
C ILE A 167 20.34 -15.29 15.79
N ASN A 168 21.49 -15.87 16.15
CA ASN A 168 21.60 -17.31 16.43
C ASN A 168 20.74 -17.73 17.63
N LEU A 169 20.68 -16.94 18.69
CA LEU A 169 19.78 -17.19 19.82
C LEU A 169 18.30 -17.10 19.41
N LEU A 170 17.93 -16.13 18.58
CA LEU A 170 16.57 -15.99 18.07
C LEU A 170 16.16 -17.16 17.17
N TYR A 171 17.08 -17.62 16.32
CA TYR A 171 16.90 -18.83 15.52
C TYR A 171 16.63 -20.06 16.40
N GLN A 172 17.47 -20.30 17.43
CA GLN A 172 17.29 -21.44 18.34
C GLN A 172 15.93 -21.40 19.06
N LYS A 173 15.50 -20.23 19.52
CA LYS A 173 14.17 -20.04 20.14
C LYS A 173 13.04 -20.33 19.15
N TYR A 174 13.14 -19.85 17.91
CA TYR A 174 12.14 -20.11 16.88
C TYR A 174 12.05 -21.61 16.54
N GLU A 175 13.20 -22.27 16.39
CA GLU A 175 13.28 -23.71 16.16
C GLU A 175 12.63 -24.52 17.29
N GLN A 176 12.91 -24.19 18.55
CA GLN A 176 12.29 -24.84 19.71
C GLN A 176 10.76 -24.65 19.71
N GLN A 177 10.29 -23.44 19.42
CA GLN A 177 8.86 -23.15 19.32
C GLN A 177 8.19 -23.94 18.19
N LEU A 178 8.84 -24.06 17.03
CA LEU A 178 8.34 -24.83 15.91
C LEU A 178 8.30 -26.34 16.22
N MET A 179 9.32 -26.87 16.89
CA MET A 179 9.32 -28.25 17.36
C MET A 179 8.15 -28.50 18.33
N LEU A 180 7.96 -27.63 19.32
CA LEU A 180 6.87 -27.75 20.29
C LEU A 180 5.49 -27.67 19.62
N SER A 181 5.30 -26.81 18.62
CA SER A 181 4.01 -26.68 17.93
C SER A 181 3.65 -27.92 17.10
N ILE A 182 4.63 -28.54 16.43
CA ILE A 182 4.46 -29.78 15.66
C ILE A 182 4.03 -30.95 16.56
N HIS A 183 4.59 -31.01 17.77
CA HIS A 183 4.32 -32.06 18.74
C HIS A 183 3.18 -31.74 19.73
N SER A 184 2.64 -30.52 19.69
CA SER A 184 1.54 -30.11 20.56
C SER A 184 0.27 -30.92 20.28
N THR A 185 -0.40 -31.36 21.35
CA THR A 185 -1.70 -32.05 21.26
C THR A 185 -2.85 -31.09 20.96
N THR A 186 -2.63 -29.79 21.17
CA THR A 186 -3.62 -28.71 20.95
C THR A 186 -3.80 -28.36 19.48
N THR A 187 -2.77 -28.59 18.64
CA THR A 187 -2.84 -28.30 17.20
C THR A 187 -3.15 -29.60 16.45
N ALA A 188 -4.36 -29.74 15.92
CA ALA A 188 -4.80 -30.94 15.20
C ALA A 188 -4.12 -31.04 13.81
N LEU A 189 -2.82 -31.35 13.79
CA LEU A 189 -2.10 -31.68 12.56
C LEU A 189 -2.32 -33.15 12.21
N THR A 190 -2.69 -33.40 10.95
CA THR A 190 -2.74 -34.76 10.39
C THR A 190 -1.34 -35.40 10.39
N PRO A 191 -1.23 -36.75 10.40
CA PRO A 191 0.06 -37.43 10.32
C PRO A 191 0.92 -36.95 9.14
N ALA A 192 0.31 -36.77 7.97
CA ALA A 192 1.01 -36.27 6.78
C ALA A 192 1.52 -34.83 6.95
N GLN A 193 0.78 -33.94 7.62
CA GLN A 193 1.24 -32.58 7.93
C GLN A 193 2.40 -32.60 8.93
N LYS A 194 2.37 -33.48 9.93
CA LYS A 194 3.47 -33.64 10.89
C LYS A 194 4.76 -34.08 10.19
N THR A 195 4.69 -35.10 9.33
CA THR A 195 5.86 -35.56 8.55
C THR A 195 6.42 -34.45 7.66
N ARG A 196 5.56 -33.66 6.99
CA ARG A 196 6.01 -32.51 6.20
C ARG A 196 6.68 -31.43 7.06
N ALA A 197 6.07 -31.06 8.17
CA ALA A 197 6.62 -30.06 9.08
C ALA A 197 7.97 -30.49 9.67
N GLN A 198 8.12 -31.78 10.02
CA GLN A 198 9.40 -32.35 10.47
C GLN A 198 10.46 -32.31 9.38
N THR A 199 10.09 -32.60 8.12
CA THR A 199 11.00 -32.51 6.98
C THR A 199 11.49 -31.07 6.77
N VAL A 200 10.56 -30.11 6.78
CA VAL A 200 10.88 -28.67 6.66
C VAL A 200 11.77 -28.20 7.81
N LEU A 201 11.47 -28.61 9.05
CA LEU A 201 12.30 -28.30 10.22
C LEU A 201 13.71 -28.88 10.08
N GLY A 202 13.85 -30.12 9.60
CA GLY A 202 15.14 -30.75 9.33
C GLY A 202 15.95 -29.99 8.28
N GLN A 203 15.30 -29.59 7.17
CA GLN A 203 15.93 -28.78 6.12
C GLN A 203 16.36 -27.39 6.63
N LEU A 204 15.51 -26.74 7.43
CA LEU A 204 15.80 -25.46 8.06
C LEU A 204 17.05 -25.55 8.96
N ARG A 205 17.10 -26.56 9.82
CA ARG A 205 18.26 -26.83 10.71
C ARG A 205 19.52 -27.10 9.94
N THR A 206 19.45 -27.97 8.93
CA THR A 206 20.60 -28.32 8.09
C THR A 206 21.16 -27.07 7.40
N ARG A 207 20.32 -26.26 6.77
CA ARG A 207 20.77 -25.02 6.12
C ARG A 207 21.36 -24.03 7.12
N TRP A 208 20.73 -23.85 8.29
CA TRP A 208 21.26 -22.97 9.33
C TRP A 208 22.67 -23.38 9.78
N THR A 209 22.83 -24.65 10.16
CA THR A 209 24.06 -25.17 10.77
C THR A 209 25.18 -25.42 9.77
N GLN A 210 24.87 -25.91 8.57
CA GLN A 210 25.87 -26.32 7.60
C GLN A 210 26.31 -25.21 6.65
N THR A 211 25.42 -24.29 6.26
CA THR A 211 25.71 -23.25 5.26
C THR A 211 25.63 -21.84 5.85
N LEU A 212 24.47 -21.41 6.37
CA LEU A 212 24.26 -20.02 6.81
C LEU A 212 25.19 -19.60 7.95
N ARG A 213 25.39 -20.46 8.94
CA ARG A 213 26.33 -20.19 10.04
C ARG A 213 27.75 -19.97 9.51
N LYS A 214 28.21 -20.83 8.58
CA LYS A 214 29.54 -20.68 7.99
C LYS A 214 29.63 -19.38 7.19
N ALA A 215 28.62 -19.10 6.37
CA ALA A 215 28.56 -17.86 5.59
C ALA A 215 28.59 -16.61 6.49
N PHE A 216 27.90 -16.60 7.63
CA PHE A 216 27.91 -15.47 8.56
C PHE A 216 29.24 -15.29 9.30
N LEU A 217 29.91 -16.39 9.63
CA LEU A 217 31.25 -16.35 10.25
C LEU A 217 32.32 -15.94 9.22
N ASP A 218 32.20 -16.39 7.97
CA ASP A 218 33.10 -16.02 6.88
C ASP A 218 33.19 -14.50 6.66
N ILE A 219 32.10 -13.76 6.91
CA ILE A 219 32.09 -12.28 6.84
C ILE A 219 33.15 -11.64 7.75
N LEU A 220 33.45 -12.28 8.89
CA LEU A 220 34.47 -11.79 9.83
C LEU A 220 35.89 -12.08 9.33
N GLU A 221 36.05 -13.15 8.54
CA GLU A 221 37.32 -13.66 8.04
C GLU A 221 37.65 -13.15 6.63
N THR A 222 36.67 -12.62 5.89
CA THR A 222 36.84 -12.17 4.50
C THR A 222 37.86 -11.03 4.45
N THR A 223 38.98 -11.25 3.79
CA THR A 223 39.99 -10.23 3.47
C THR A 223 39.81 -9.81 2.02
N SER A 224 40.10 -8.54 1.68
CA SER A 224 39.91 -8.00 0.31
C SER A 224 40.61 -8.82 -0.78
N ASP A 225 41.62 -9.61 -0.43
CA ASP A 225 42.41 -10.42 -1.37
C ASP A 225 41.88 -11.84 -1.58
N LYS A 226 40.89 -12.28 -0.78
CA LYS A 226 40.27 -13.60 -0.93
C LYS A 226 38.89 -13.46 -1.56
N GLN A 227 38.74 -14.02 -2.77
CA GLN A 227 37.45 -14.18 -3.41
C GLN A 227 36.51 -14.95 -2.47
N THR A 228 35.36 -14.37 -2.15
CA THR A 228 34.33 -15.04 -1.33
C THR A 228 33.94 -16.36 -2.00
N PRO A 229 33.91 -17.48 -1.27
CA PRO A 229 33.47 -18.76 -1.83
C PRO A 229 32.07 -18.65 -2.46
N GLU A 230 31.86 -19.20 -3.65
CA GLU A 230 30.58 -19.12 -4.38
C GLU A 230 29.38 -19.60 -3.54
N VAL A 231 29.60 -20.60 -2.67
CA VAL A 231 28.59 -21.14 -1.75
C VAL A 231 28.12 -20.09 -0.74
N ASN A 232 29.02 -19.25 -0.22
CA ASN A 232 28.66 -18.18 0.72
C ASN A 232 27.89 -17.06 0.01
N GLN A 233 28.25 -16.78 -1.25
CA GLN A 233 27.54 -15.80 -2.07
C GLN A 233 26.07 -16.19 -2.31
N ALA A 234 25.80 -17.47 -2.59
CA ALA A 234 24.45 -17.98 -2.76
C ALA A 234 23.61 -17.81 -1.48
N GLU A 235 24.21 -18.00 -0.30
CA GLU A 235 23.52 -17.81 0.98
C GLU A 235 23.25 -16.33 1.29
N TYR A 236 24.19 -15.42 0.99
CA TYR A 236 23.94 -13.99 1.12
C TYR A 236 22.81 -13.51 0.21
N GLN A 237 22.77 -14.01 -1.04
CA GLN A 237 21.68 -13.72 -1.96
C GLN A 237 20.34 -14.29 -1.49
N PHE A 238 20.34 -15.50 -0.93
CA PHE A 238 19.15 -16.13 -0.39
C PHE A 238 18.54 -15.32 0.77
N ILE A 239 19.36 -14.94 1.76
CA ILE A 239 18.90 -14.09 2.87
C ILE A 239 18.42 -12.75 2.33
N GLN A 240 19.16 -12.16 1.39
CA GLN A 240 18.75 -10.88 0.80
C GLN A 240 17.40 -10.98 0.09
N HIS A 241 17.14 -12.03 -0.67
CA HIS A 241 15.86 -12.24 -1.33
C HIS A 241 14.70 -12.35 -0.31
N ILE A 242 14.92 -13.03 0.81
CA ILE A 242 13.92 -13.09 1.89
C ILE A 242 13.68 -11.70 2.50
N LEU A 243 14.74 -10.94 2.74
CA LEU A 243 14.62 -9.57 3.24
C LEU A 243 13.89 -8.66 2.24
N ASP A 244 14.12 -8.83 0.95
CA ASP A 244 13.44 -8.09 -0.12
C ASP A 244 11.93 -8.42 -0.12
N GLN A 245 11.56 -9.70 0.00
CA GLN A 245 10.16 -10.14 0.16
C GLN A 245 9.50 -9.57 1.42
N ILE A 246 10.23 -9.54 2.54
CA ILE A 246 9.73 -8.98 3.80
C ILE A 246 9.53 -7.46 3.67
N GLY A 247 10.51 -6.76 3.08
CA GLY A 247 10.45 -5.33 2.83
C GLY A 247 9.22 -4.97 2.01
N MET A 248 8.98 -5.72 0.92
CA MET A 248 7.78 -5.54 0.08
C MET A 248 6.48 -5.68 0.85
N SER A 249 6.39 -6.66 1.74
CA SER A 249 5.18 -6.89 2.54
C SER A 249 4.96 -5.89 3.69
N ARG A 250 5.91 -4.98 3.92
CA ARG A 250 5.83 -3.93 4.96
C ARG A 250 5.48 -2.56 4.39
N ILE A 251 5.33 -2.45 3.08
CA ILE A 251 4.96 -1.20 2.42
C ILE A 251 3.45 -1.03 2.55
N ASP A 252 3.03 0.09 3.14
CA ASP A 252 1.64 0.48 3.25
C ASP A 252 1.33 1.64 2.29
N ASP A 253 0.32 1.46 1.43
CA ASP A 253 -0.18 2.54 0.57
C ASP A 253 -0.98 3.57 1.34
N HIS A 254 -1.13 4.76 0.75
CA HIS A 254 -1.87 5.90 1.30
C HIS A 254 -1.30 6.35 2.66
N THR A 255 -0.01 6.10 2.87
CA THR A 255 0.71 6.53 4.07
C THR A 255 1.86 7.47 3.71
N VAL A 256 2.20 8.33 4.66
CA VAL A 256 3.48 9.06 4.66
C VAL A 256 4.66 8.08 4.75
N PHE A 257 5.90 8.54 4.59
CA PHE A 257 7.05 7.67 4.76
C PHE A 257 7.14 7.13 6.19
N ARG A 258 7.39 5.81 6.29
CA ARG A 258 7.52 5.10 7.57
C ARG A 258 8.89 4.45 7.65
N ASN A 259 9.38 4.22 8.87
CA ASN A 259 10.62 3.46 9.06
C ASN A 259 10.53 2.02 8.51
N SER A 260 9.34 1.45 8.44
CA SER A 260 9.09 0.14 7.82
C SER A 260 9.35 0.11 6.32
N ASP A 261 9.30 1.27 5.65
CA ASP A 261 9.54 1.43 4.21
C ASP A 261 11.04 1.31 3.86
N ASN A 262 11.92 1.64 4.82
CA ASN A 262 13.37 1.78 4.60
C ASN A 262 14.00 0.53 3.96
N LEU A 263 13.60 -0.67 4.40
CA LEU A 263 14.18 -1.91 3.89
C LEU A 263 13.93 -2.05 2.38
N ALA A 264 12.69 -1.88 1.93
CA ALA A 264 12.36 -1.97 0.51
C ALA A 264 12.91 -0.78 -0.27
N TRP A 265 12.82 0.43 0.28
CA TRP A 265 13.32 1.66 -0.33
C TRP A 265 14.79 1.54 -0.75
N PHE A 266 15.67 1.23 0.21
CA PHE A 266 17.10 1.12 -0.09
C PHE A 266 17.39 -0.09 -0.97
N ARG A 267 16.74 -1.23 -0.76
CA ARG A 267 17.00 -2.43 -1.57
C ARG A 267 16.59 -2.29 -3.03
N MET A 268 15.48 -1.60 -3.30
CA MET A 268 15.10 -1.23 -4.66
C MET A 268 16.12 -0.29 -5.29
N LEU A 269 16.55 0.76 -4.57
CA LEU A 269 17.56 1.70 -5.09
C LEU A 269 18.93 1.05 -5.30
N GLU A 270 19.36 0.12 -4.45
CA GLU A 270 20.58 -0.66 -4.64
C GLU A 270 20.50 -1.48 -5.95
N THR A 271 19.36 -2.11 -6.20
CA THR A 271 19.11 -2.90 -7.41
C THR A 271 19.11 -1.99 -8.66
N LEU A 272 18.43 -0.84 -8.59
CA LEU A 272 18.38 0.13 -9.68
C LEU A 272 19.76 0.75 -9.98
N ARG A 273 20.55 1.04 -8.95
CA ARG A 273 21.89 1.64 -9.08
C ARG A 273 22.90 0.68 -9.72
N THR A 274 22.75 -0.62 -9.49
CA THR A 274 23.68 -1.65 -9.98
C THR A 274 23.34 -2.13 -11.40
N ALA A 275 22.12 -1.90 -11.87
CA ALA A 275 21.71 -2.22 -13.23
C ALA A 275 22.05 -1.09 -14.21
N THR A 276 22.46 -1.46 -15.43
CA THR A 276 22.67 -0.49 -16.53
C THR A 276 21.33 -0.01 -17.10
N ALA A 277 21.32 1.17 -17.71
CA ALA A 277 20.12 1.75 -18.32
C ALA A 277 19.49 0.82 -19.38
N ASP A 278 20.31 0.22 -20.24
CA ASP A 278 19.83 -0.72 -21.28
C ASP A 278 19.22 -1.99 -20.68
N ARG A 279 19.81 -2.53 -19.60
CA ARG A 279 19.26 -3.70 -18.90
C ARG A 279 17.96 -3.39 -18.19
N LEU A 280 17.86 -2.21 -17.57
CA LEU A 280 16.61 -1.74 -16.97
C LEU A 280 15.53 -1.60 -18.04
N GLN A 281 15.83 -0.92 -19.15
CA GLN A 281 14.87 -0.73 -20.24
C GLN A 281 14.43 -2.06 -20.87
N ALA A 282 15.37 -3.00 -21.09
CA ALA A 282 15.08 -4.32 -21.62
C ALA A 282 14.23 -5.18 -20.66
N SER A 283 14.30 -4.93 -19.34
CA SER A 283 13.58 -5.68 -18.30
C SER A 283 12.25 -5.05 -17.88
N VAL A 284 11.81 -3.98 -18.57
CA VAL A 284 10.50 -3.36 -18.33
C VAL A 284 9.41 -4.37 -18.63
N LEU A 285 8.50 -4.57 -17.67
CA LEU A 285 7.38 -5.49 -17.85
C LEU A 285 6.11 -4.79 -18.33
N PHE A 286 5.90 -3.55 -17.90
CA PHE A 286 4.64 -2.84 -18.09
C PHE A 286 4.88 -1.36 -18.36
N THR A 287 4.02 -0.78 -19.19
CA THR A 287 3.88 0.67 -19.39
C THR A 287 2.46 1.08 -18.99
N PRO A 288 2.13 1.02 -17.68
CA PRO A 288 0.77 1.25 -17.23
C PRO A 288 0.37 2.71 -17.39
N ASN A 289 -0.94 2.96 -17.49
CA ASN A 289 -1.45 4.31 -17.32
C ASN A 289 -1.55 4.66 -15.82
N ILE A 290 -1.63 5.96 -15.50
CA ILE A 290 -1.67 6.42 -14.10
C ILE A 290 -2.94 5.99 -13.34
N LEU A 291 -4.05 5.73 -14.06
CA LEU A 291 -5.30 5.26 -13.45
C LEU A 291 -5.17 3.80 -13.00
N GLU A 292 -4.51 2.97 -13.80
CA GLU A 292 -4.16 1.58 -13.46
C GLU A 292 -3.24 1.54 -12.25
N LEU A 293 -2.17 2.37 -12.23
CA LEU A 293 -1.27 2.45 -11.08
C LEU A 293 -1.99 2.86 -9.80
N SER A 294 -2.89 3.84 -9.91
CA SER A 294 -3.65 4.32 -8.76
C SER A 294 -4.63 3.28 -8.22
N LYS A 295 -5.24 2.45 -9.08
CA LYS A 295 -6.27 1.46 -8.69
C LYS A 295 -5.72 0.06 -8.40
N GLN A 296 -4.56 -0.30 -8.96
CA GLN A 296 -4.01 -1.66 -8.92
C GLN A 296 -2.60 -1.66 -8.31
N GLN A 297 -2.42 -0.92 -7.22
CA GLN A 297 -1.12 -0.67 -6.57
C GLN A 297 -0.40 -1.97 -6.23
N ASP A 298 -1.11 -2.93 -5.62
CA ASP A 298 -0.56 -4.25 -5.29
C ASP A 298 -0.12 -5.07 -6.52
N THR A 299 -0.78 -4.85 -7.66
CA THR A 299 -0.39 -5.51 -8.91
C THR A 299 0.92 -4.95 -9.43
N PHE A 300 1.22 -3.67 -9.23
CA PHE A 300 2.41 -3.02 -9.78
C PHE A 300 3.58 -2.92 -8.79
N ARG A 301 3.35 -3.13 -7.49
CA ARG A 301 4.39 -2.96 -6.47
C ARG A 301 5.65 -3.78 -6.77
N GLY A 302 6.80 -3.11 -6.77
CA GLY A 302 8.10 -3.73 -7.03
C GLY A 302 8.28 -4.24 -8.46
N LYS A 303 7.36 -3.97 -9.38
CA LYS A 303 7.54 -4.26 -10.80
C LYS A 303 8.27 -3.12 -11.49
N LEU A 304 9.18 -3.47 -12.38
CA LEU A 304 9.86 -2.50 -13.21
C LEU A 304 8.90 -1.99 -14.29
N ILE A 305 8.57 -0.71 -14.21
CA ILE A 305 7.65 -0.02 -15.12
C ILE A 305 8.36 1.13 -15.83
N SER A 306 7.82 1.51 -16.99
CA SER A 306 8.24 2.73 -17.69
C SER A 306 7.05 3.68 -17.86
N MET A 307 7.27 4.95 -17.57
CA MET A 307 6.26 6.00 -17.64
C MET A 307 6.81 7.25 -18.30
N ARG A 308 5.96 7.89 -19.10
CA ARG A 308 6.27 9.14 -19.80
C ARG A 308 5.35 10.26 -19.31
N GLY A 309 5.89 11.47 -19.21
CA GLY A 309 5.12 12.64 -18.80
C GLY A 309 5.91 13.94 -18.85
N GLU A 310 5.23 15.02 -18.50
CA GLU A 310 5.78 16.37 -18.41
C GLU A 310 6.20 16.64 -16.97
N VAL A 311 7.46 16.98 -16.73
CA VAL A 311 7.92 17.45 -15.42
C VAL A 311 7.25 18.78 -15.16
N ARG A 312 6.58 18.91 -14.01
CA ARG A 312 5.95 20.16 -13.56
C ARG A 312 6.75 20.84 -12.47
N LYS A 313 7.34 20.04 -11.58
CA LYS A 313 8.29 20.51 -10.57
C LYS A 313 9.48 19.57 -10.49
N ALA A 314 10.65 20.13 -10.24
CA ALA A 314 11.87 19.38 -9.99
C ALA A 314 12.71 20.06 -8.92
N TYR A 315 13.31 19.27 -8.02
CA TYR A 315 14.17 19.76 -6.94
C TYR A 315 15.05 18.63 -6.40
N ARG A 316 16.03 18.96 -5.58
CA ARG A 316 16.81 17.98 -4.80
C ARG A 316 16.45 18.04 -3.32
N VAL A 317 16.57 16.91 -2.63
CA VAL A 317 16.43 16.80 -1.17
C VAL A 317 17.62 16.06 -0.60
N GLN A 318 18.09 16.46 0.57
CA GLN A 318 19.20 15.83 1.26
C GLN A 318 18.76 14.49 1.85
N ALA A 319 19.55 13.45 1.58
CA ALA A 319 19.31 12.15 2.17
C ALA A 319 19.90 12.13 3.58
N PRO A 320 19.16 11.63 4.59
CA PRO A 320 19.78 11.28 5.87
C PRO A 320 20.91 10.27 5.67
N THR A 321 21.85 10.22 6.61
CA THR A 321 22.89 9.20 6.61
C THR A 321 22.27 7.81 6.41
N ASN A 322 22.67 7.14 5.35
CA ASN A 322 22.12 5.87 4.93
C ASN A 322 23.22 4.93 4.47
N GLN A 323 22.91 3.65 4.46
CA GLN A 323 23.90 2.63 4.13
C GLN A 323 24.40 2.76 2.70
N LEU A 324 23.55 3.17 1.76
CA LEU A 324 23.92 3.26 0.34
C LEU A 324 24.82 4.46 0.02
N ASP A 325 25.18 5.27 1.01
CA ASP A 325 25.95 6.50 0.83
C ASP A 325 25.29 7.43 -0.19
N ILE A 326 23.95 7.42 -0.25
CA ILE A 326 23.19 8.33 -1.10
C ILE A 326 23.24 9.71 -0.42
N PRO A 327 23.81 10.75 -1.05
CA PRO A 327 23.90 12.06 -0.42
C PRO A 327 22.60 12.86 -0.55
N GLN A 328 21.90 12.70 -1.68
CA GLN A 328 20.70 13.45 -2.02
C GLN A 328 19.84 12.64 -2.98
N TYR A 329 18.56 13.00 -3.05
CA TYR A 329 17.63 12.52 -4.06
C TYR A 329 17.19 13.66 -4.96
N TYR A 330 16.99 13.34 -6.24
CA TYR A 330 16.36 14.24 -7.18
C TYR A 330 14.88 13.84 -7.30
N VAL A 331 14.00 14.79 -7.04
CA VAL A 331 12.56 14.55 -7.01
C VAL A 331 11.92 15.24 -8.21
N LEU A 332 11.16 14.47 -8.99
CA LEU A 332 10.36 14.98 -10.10
C LEU A 332 8.87 14.79 -9.78
N VAL A 333 8.11 15.86 -9.96
CA VAL A 333 6.64 15.83 -9.97
C VAL A 333 6.21 15.84 -11.42
N ILE A 334 5.74 14.71 -11.91
CA ILE A 334 5.45 14.49 -13.32
C ILE A 334 3.94 14.46 -13.54
N ARG A 335 3.47 15.21 -14.52
CA ARG A 335 2.13 15.05 -15.10
C ARG A 335 2.20 13.90 -16.13
N PRO A 336 1.62 12.73 -15.84
CA PRO A 336 1.73 11.58 -16.73
C PRO A 336 0.98 11.80 -18.04
N SER A 337 1.41 11.11 -19.10
CA SER A 337 0.62 11.01 -20.33
C SER A 337 -0.73 10.35 -20.09
N GLY A 338 -1.77 10.79 -20.80
CA GLY A 338 -3.12 10.22 -20.71
C GLY A 338 -4.15 11.09 -19.98
N GLY A 339 -3.85 12.36 -19.71
CA GLY A 339 -4.86 13.36 -19.33
C GLY A 339 -5.33 13.34 -17.87
N SER A 340 -4.72 12.51 -17.01
CA SER A 340 -5.00 12.53 -15.57
C SER A 340 -4.42 13.77 -14.89
N THR A 341 -5.07 14.20 -13.81
CA THR A 341 -4.60 15.26 -12.92
C THR A 341 -3.76 14.74 -11.75
N THR A 342 -3.75 13.43 -11.50
CA THR A 342 -2.92 12.82 -10.45
C THR A 342 -1.45 12.86 -10.87
N PRO A 343 -0.56 13.53 -10.11
CA PRO A 343 0.85 13.55 -10.43
C PRO A 343 1.51 12.21 -10.10
N LEU A 344 2.53 11.84 -10.87
CA LEU A 344 3.50 10.81 -10.53
C LEU A 344 4.66 11.47 -9.79
N ILE A 345 5.01 10.94 -8.62
CA ILE A 345 6.19 11.38 -7.85
C ILE A 345 7.33 10.41 -8.11
N VAL A 346 8.47 10.93 -8.54
CA VAL A 346 9.66 10.12 -8.83
C VAL A 346 10.81 10.56 -7.94
N TYR A 347 11.39 9.61 -7.21
CA TYR A 347 12.69 9.78 -6.56
C TYR A 347 13.75 9.10 -7.41
N CYS A 348 14.74 9.87 -7.86
CA CYS A 348 15.87 9.36 -8.62
C CYS A 348 17.22 9.68 -7.97
N LEU A 349 18.21 8.82 -8.23
CA LEU A 349 19.54 8.93 -7.64
C LEU A 349 20.40 9.97 -8.37
N GLN A 350 20.23 10.09 -9.68
CA GLN A 350 21.00 11.00 -10.51
C GLN A 350 20.20 11.48 -11.73
N PRO A 351 20.29 12.77 -12.09
CA PRO A 351 19.76 13.27 -13.35
C PRO A 351 20.64 12.81 -14.53
N PRO A 352 20.10 12.74 -15.75
CA PRO A 352 20.88 12.46 -16.95
C PRO A 352 21.87 13.61 -17.24
N SER A 353 22.92 13.29 -17.98
CA SER A 353 23.91 14.29 -18.42
C SER A 353 23.25 15.43 -19.19
N GLY A 354 23.62 16.67 -18.86
CA GLY A 354 23.08 17.87 -19.51
C GLY A 354 21.77 18.41 -18.90
N PHE A 355 21.15 17.69 -17.96
CA PHE A 355 19.95 18.18 -17.28
C PHE A 355 20.27 19.41 -16.40
N PRO A 356 19.37 20.40 -16.31
CA PRO A 356 19.60 21.61 -15.51
C PRO A 356 19.89 21.31 -14.03
N ALA A 357 20.72 22.14 -13.41
CA ALA A 357 20.94 22.08 -11.97
C ALA A 357 19.63 22.41 -11.23
N LEU A 358 19.28 21.58 -10.25
CA LEU A 358 18.03 21.71 -9.49
C LEU A 358 18.28 22.38 -8.13
N PRO A 359 17.35 23.25 -7.67
CA PRO A 359 17.43 23.88 -6.36
C PRO A 359 17.28 22.82 -5.26
N ASP A 360 17.96 23.05 -4.13
CA ASP A 360 17.82 22.26 -2.93
C ASP A 360 16.56 22.67 -2.16
N LYS A 361 15.60 21.78 -2.01
CA LYS A 361 14.39 22.10 -1.27
C LYS A 361 14.65 22.25 0.23
N ASP A 362 15.63 21.54 0.79
CA ASP A 362 15.91 21.59 2.23
C ASP A 362 16.73 22.83 2.62
N ILE A 363 17.58 23.31 1.70
CA ILE A 363 18.44 24.49 1.90
C ILE A 363 17.81 25.75 1.29
N ASP A 364 17.49 25.71 0.00
CA ASP A 364 17.02 26.86 -0.77
C ASP A 364 15.51 27.10 -0.59
N ARG A 365 14.77 26.11 -0.04
CA ARG A 365 13.30 26.15 0.14
C ARG A 365 12.51 26.48 -1.12
N THR A 366 13.09 26.15 -2.28
CA THR A 366 12.49 26.44 -3.59
C THR A 366 12.42 25.18 -4.44
N THR A 367 11.57 25.24 -5.47
CA THR A 367 11.45 24.19 -6.49
C THR A 367 11.58 24.81 -7.87
N ALA A 368 12.09 24.05 -8.84
CA ALA A 368 12.13 24.50 -10.23
C ALA A 368 10.84 24.09 -10.94
N ASP A 369 10.11 25.07 -11.47
CA ASP A 369 9.03 24.80 -12.41
C ASP A 369 9.62 24.45 -13.78
N MET A 370 9.18 23.34 -14.34
CA MET A 370 9.64 22.84 -15.64
C MET A 370 8.42 22.45 -16.46
N ASN A 371 8.60 22.28 -17.77
CA ASN A 371 7.59 21.73 -18.70
C ASN A 371 8.23 20.75 -19.69
N ASP A 372 9.37 20.17 -19.32
CA ASP A 372 10.11 19.23 -20.17
C ASP A 372 9.48 17.84 -20.11
N VAL A 373 9.52 17.13 -21.24
CA VAL A 373 9.08 15.74 -21.29
C VAL A 373 10.21 14.81 -20.83
N VAL A 374 9.84 13.84 -20.00
CA VAL A 374 10.74 12.81 -19.50
C VAL A 374 10.11 11.42 -19.65
N GLN A 375 10.97 10.42 -19.79
CA GLN A 375 10.61 9.02 -19.64
C GLN A 375 11.41 8.42 -18.48
N VAL A 376 10.70 7.82 -17.53
CA VAL A 376 11.27 7.28 -16.29
C VAL A 376 11.06 5.78 -16.27
N THR A 377 12.13 5.04 -15.98
CA THR A 377 12.10 3.58 -15.79
C THR A 377 12.58 3.24 -14.39
N GLY A 378 11.84 2.39 -13.69
CA GLY A 378 12.02 2.20 -12.26
C GLY A 378 10.93 1.37 -11.60
N TYR A 379 11.03 1.19 -10.29
CA TYR A 379 10.07 0.41 -9.52
C TYR A 379 8.91 1.28 -9.03
N PHE A 380 7.67 0.82 -9.24
CA PHE A 380 6.54 1.35 -8.48
C PHE A 380 6.69 0.96 -7.01
N PHE A 381 6.70 1.95 -6.12
CA PHE A 381 6.97 1.76 -4.71
C PHE A 381 5.69 1.65 -3.90
N LYS A 382 4.91 2.74 -3.87
CA LYS A 382 3.66 2.85 -3.13
C LYS A 382 2.82 4.01 -3.62
N SER A 383 1.55 4.03 -3.26
CA SER A 383 0.78 5.27 -3.29
C SER A 383 1.11 6.11 -2.06
N TRP A 384 1.79 7.22 -2.27
CA TRP A 384 2.33 8.03 -1.19
C TRP A 384 1.34 9.13 -0.79
N ALA A 385 1.01 9.20 0.50
CA ALA A 385 0.22 10.30 1.04
C ALA A 385 1.10 11.51 1.32
N HIS A 386 0.69 12.67 0.80
CA HIS A 386 1.38 13.94 0.92
C HIS A 386 0.36 15.08 1.02
N ASN A 387 0.77 16.19 1.60
CA ASN A 387 -0.08 17.37 1.72
C ASN A 387 -0.09 18.13 0.39
N GLY A 388 -1.26 18.58 -0.04
CA GLY A 388 -1.40 19.52 -1.16
C GLY A 388 -1.69 20.93 -0.67
N THR A 389 -2.03 21.80 -1.62
CA THR A 389 -2.52 23.17 -1.34
C THR A 389 -3.60 23.13 -0.26
N GLN A 390 -3.43 23.88 0.83
CA GLN A 390 -4.43 24.06 1.89
C GLN A 390 -4.59 22.89 2.88
N GLY A 391 -3.57 22.05 3.05
CA GLY A 391 -3.56 21.00 4.08
C GLY A 391 -4.45 19.80 3.79
N GLN A 392 -4.99 19.69 2.57
CA GLN A 392 -5.67 18.48 2.11
C GLN A 392 -4.64 17.39 1.83
N MET A 393 -4.89 16.17 2.32
CA MET A 393 -4.06 15.01 2.00
C MET A 393 -4.44 14.45 0.63
N PHE A 394 -3.44 14.32 -0.23
CA PHE A 394 -3.53 13.66 -1.52
C PHE A 394 -2.70 12.39 -1.53
N SER A 395 -3.09 11.45 -2.39
CA SER A 395 -2.29 10.26 -2.63
C SER A 395 -1.87 10.20 -4.08
N SER A 396 -0.56 10.07 -4.29
CA SER A 396 0.04 10.02 -5.62
C SER A 396 0.92 8.79 -5.75
N PRO A 397 0.90 8.10 -6.90
CA PRO A 397 1.85 7.03 -7.20
C PRO A 397 3.29 7.50 -7.03
N LEU A 398 4.09 6.73 -6.29
CA LEU A 398 5.51 6.97 -6.08
C LEU A 398 6.35 5.91 -6.78
N MET A 399 7.38 6.37 -7.50
CA MET A 399 8.31 5.54 -8.25
C MET A 399 9.75 5.82 -7.85
N LEU A 400 10.56 4.77 -7.78
CA LEU A 400 12.00 4.84 -7.54
C LEU A 400 12.75 4.56 -8.84
N ALA A 401 13.72 5.39 -9.18
CA ALA A 401 14.53 5.25 -10.39
C ALA A 401 16.01 5.49 -10.10
N ASN A 402 16.89 4.94 -10.94
CA ASN A 402 18.30 5.33 -10.93
C ASN A 402 18.47 6.70 -11.59
N SER A 403 17.97 6.81 -12.82
CA SER A 403 17.96 8.03 -13.63
C SER A 403 16.72 8.04 -14.54
N PHE A 404 16.62 9.03 -15.43
CA PHE A 404 15.52 9.20 -16.38
C PHE A 404 16.04 9.66 -17.74
N GLN A 405 15.26 9.44 -18.79
CA GLN A 405 15.53 9.98 -20.12
C GLN A 405 14.90 11.37 -20.22
N TRP A 406 15.72 12.37 -20.47
CA TRP A 406 15.29 13.75 -20.69
C TRP A 406 15.15 14.00 -22.20
N LEU A 407 13.97 14.47 -22.61
CA LEU A 407 13.61 14.74 -24.00
C LEU A 407 13.37 16.25 -24.13
N PRO A 408 14.45 17.06 -24.21
CA PRO A 408 14.33 18.51 -24.19
C PRO A 408 13.54 19.02 -25.40
N HIS A 409 12.68 20.01 -25.19
CA HIS A 409 11.84 20.67 -26.22
C HIS A 409 10.73 19.82 -26.84
N GLU A 410 10.57 18.57 -26.44
CA GLU A 410 9.40 17.81 -26.82
C GLU A 410 8.21 18.31 -25.99
N LYS A 411 7.12 18.70 -26.66
CA LYS A 411 5.87 19.05 -25.99
C LYS A 411 4.98 17.82 -25.96
N MET A 412 4.37 17.53 -24.81
CA MET A 412 3.31 16.54 -24.77
C MET A 412 2.21 16.96 -25.74
N ALA A 413 1.76 16.04 -26.59
CA ALA A 413 0.56 16.27 -27.38
C ALA A 413 -0.56 16.72 -26.43
N ALA A 414 -1.18 17.86 -26.74
CA ALA A 414 -2.38 18.28 -26.02
C ALA A 414 -3.34 17.08 -26.01
N PRO A 415 -4.01 16.77 -24.89
CA PRO A 415 -5.04 15.74 -24.92
C PRO A 415 -5.92 16.09 -26.10
N THR A 416 -6.00 15.19 -27.09
CA THR A 416 -6.94 15.35 -28.18
C THR A 416 -8.28 15.42 -27.48
N SER A 417 -8.80 16.64 -27.30
CA SER A 417 -10.20 16.86 -27.05
C SER A 417 -10.83 16.20 -28.26
N ALA A 418 -11.18 14.92 -28.13
CA ALA A 418 -12.07 14.28 -29.06
C ALA A 418 -13.24 15.24 -29.08
N LYS A 419 -13.36 15.99 -30.19
CA LYS A 419 -14.48 16.87 -30.44
C LYS A 419 -15.68 15.99 -30.14
N PRO A 420 -16.48 16.28 -29.09
CA PRO A 420 -17.46 15.33 -28.59
C PRO A 420 -18.25 14.87 -29.80
N ALA A 421 -18.16 13.57 -30.12
CA ALA A 421 -18.81 12.98 -31.28
C ALA A 421 -20.25 13.43 -31.20
N ALA A 422 -20.66 14.30 -32.14
CA ALA A 422 -21.76 15.25 -32.04
C ALA A 422 -22.79 14.78 -31.00
N GLN A 423 -22.56 15.17 -29.74
CA GLN A 423 -23.50 14.89 -28.68
C GLN A 423 -24.75 15.59 -29.15
N LEU A 424 -25.81 14.81 -29.40
CA LEU A 424 -27.13 15.36 -29.67
C LEU A 424 -27.30 16.48 -28.65
N PRO A 425 -27.45 17.73 -29.13
CA PRO A 425 -27.30 18.90 -28.28
C PRO A 425 -28.24 18.71 -27.09
N VAL A 426 -27.80 19.10 -25.90
CA VAL A 426 -28.48 18.81 -24.63
C VAL A 426 -29.98 19.15 -24.68
N TRP A 427 -30.40 20.10 -25.53
CA TRP A 427 -31.81 20.37 -25.82
C TRP A 427 -32.60 19.20 -26.43
N ALA A 428 -32.01 18.19 -27.06
CA ALA A 428 -32.69 17.02 -27.61
C ALA A 428 -33.03 15.98 -26.52
N ILE A 429 -32.17 15.86 -25.51
CA ILE A 429 -32.45 15.07 -24.30
C ILE A 429 -33.51 15.77 -23.44
N PHE A 430 -33.59 17.11 -23.51
CA PHE A 430 -34.69 17.86 -22.91
C PHE A 430 -35.93 17.97 -23.79
N ALA A 431 -35.85 18.03 -25.13
CA ALA A 431 -37.00 18.30 -26.00
C ALA A 431 -38.00 17.14 -26.05
N ILE A 432 -37.52 15.90 -26.00
CA ILE A 432 -38.37 14.71 -25.99
C ILE A 432 -39.21 14.65 -24.69
N PRO A 433 -38.60 14.78 -23.49
CA PRO A 433 -39.38 14.94 -22.28
C PRO A 433 -40.04 16.32 -22.15
N LEU A 434 -39.60 17.39 -22.82
CA LEU A 434 -40.24 18.73 -22.81
C LEU A 434 -41.48 18.76 -23.70
N ILE A 435 -41.59 17.93 -24.74
CA ILE A 435 -42.81 17.79 -25.55
C ILE A 435 -43.82 16.91 -24.82
N LEU A 436 -43.35 15.80 -24.22
CA LEU A 436 -44.18 14.95 -23.35
C LEU A 436 -44.61 15.71 -22.09
N ALA A 437 -43.69 16.48 -21.50
CA ALA A 437 -43.99 17.38 -20.41
C ALA A 437 -44.82 18.56 -20.89
N ALA A 438 -44.67 19.18 -22.07
CA ALA A 438 -45.54 20.27 -22.51
C ALA A 438 -46.98 19.79 -22.75
N GLY A 439 -47.19 18.54 -23.18
CA GLY A 439 -48.50 17.91 -23.22
C GLY A 439 -49.09 17.70 -21.82
N PHE A 440 -48.30 17.19 -20.87
CA PHE A 440 -48.74 16.93 -19.49
C PHE A 440 -48.85 18.22 -18.64
N THR A 441 -47.96 19.18 -18.89
CA THR A 441 -47.84 20.49 -18.27
C THR A 441 -48.84 21.45 -18.88
N GLY A 442 -49.23 21.35 -20.15
CA GLY A 442 -50.41 22.08 -20.66
C GLY A 442 -51.68 21.73 -19.87
N GLY A 443 -51.82 20.48 -19.44
CA GLY A 443 -52.90 20.01 -18.56
C GLY A 443 -52.75 20.46 -17.10
N VAL A 444 -51.53 20.49 -16.54
CA VAL A 444 -51.28 20.85 -15.13
C VAL A 444 -51.07 22.36 -14.91
N TYR A 445 -50.62 23.11 -15.93
CA TYR A 445 -50.31 24.55 -15.90
C TYR A 445 -51.56 25.44 -16.02
N LEU A 446 -52.67 24.93 -16.55
CA LEU A 446 -53.97 25.57 -16.30
C LEU A 446 -54.37 25.51 -14.82
N MET A 447 -53.91 24.49 -14.10
CA MET A 447 -54.31 24.19 -12.73
C MET A 447 -53.29 24.63 -11.67
N SER A 448 -52.14 25.18 -12.06
CA SER A 448 -51.06 25.49 -11.13
C SER A 448 -50.30 26.77 -11.51
N ARG A 449 -51.02 27.79 -11.99
CA ARG A 449 -50.45 29.12 -12.29
C ARG A 449 -49.91 29.85 -11.04
N TRP A 450 -49.82 29.23 -9.87
CA TRP A 450 -49.38 29.89 -8.65
C TRP A 450 -48.05 29.34 -8.15
N LYS A 451 -47.01 30.12 -8.50
CA LYS A 451 -45.71 30.34 -7.85
C LYS A 451 -44.48 29.67 -8.49
N GLY A 452 -43.57 30.55 -8.92
CA GLY A 452 -42.16 30.30 -9.25
C GLY A 452 -41.32 29.94 -8.01
N GLN A 453 -40.01 29.72 -8.09
CA GLN A 453 -38.98 30.51 -8.78
C GLN A 453 -37.71 29.66 -9.07
N THR A 454 -36.79 30.33 -9.77
CA THR A 454 -35.47 30.02 -10.35
C THR A 454 -34.34 29.52 -9.42
N ALA A 455 -33.35 28.83 -10.00
CA ALA A 455 -31.98 28.70 -9.47
C ALA A 455 -30.92 28.71 -10.60
N THR A 456 -29.76 29.26 -10.28
CA THR A 456 -28.69 29.82 -11.14
C THR A 456 -27.57 28.82 -11.46
N GLU A 457 -26.93 29.01 -12.62
CA GLU A 457 -25.77 28.27 -13.13
C GLU A 457 -24.43 28.61 -12.45
N THR A 458 -23.49 27.66 -12.45
CA THR A 458 -22.07 27.86 -12.14
C THR A 458 -21.19 27.46 -13.34
N SER A 459 -20.21 28.31 -13.66
CA SER A 459 -19.25 28.14 -14.76
C SER A 459 -17.85 27.69 -14.25
N PRO A 460 -17.01 27.06 -15.09
CA PRO A 460 -15.80 26.36 -14.68
C PRO A 460 -14.54 27.18 -14.94
N THR A 461 -13.81 27.55 -13.89
CA THR A 461 -12.45 28.13 -14.02
C THR A 461 -11.62 27.88 -12.77
N ASN A 462 -11.13 26.66 -12.55
CA ASN A 462 -10.19 26.32 -11.46
C ASN A 462 -9.42 25.03 -11.77
N ILE A 463 -8.56 25.02 -12.79
CA ILE A 463 -7.74 23.83 -13.12
C ILE A 463 -6.24 24.18 -13.21
N SER A 464 -5.88 25.39 -13.66
CA SER A 464 -4.48 25.84 -13.69
C SER A 464 -3.90 26.16 -12.31
N LYS A 465 -4.72 26.55 -11.32
CA LYS A 465 -4.29 26.85 -9.94
C LYS A 465 -3.92 25.61 -9.12
N HIS A 466 -4.47 24.43 -9.43
CA HIS A 466 -4.26 23.21 -8.62
C HIS A 466 -2.90 22.55 -8.86
N LEU A 467 -2.27 22.75 -10.02
CA LEU A 467 -0.95 22.20 -10.34
C LEU A 467 0.20 23.18 -9.97
N ALA A 468 -0.06 24.49 -10.04
CA ALA A 468 0.90 25.53 -9.66
C ALA A 468 1.05 25.67 -8.12
N GLY A 469 0.06 25.18 -7.36
CA GLY A 469 -0.05 25.47 -5.93
C GLY A 469 0.62 24.50 -4.96
N LEU A 470 1.33 23.44 -5.37
CA LEU A 470 2.07 22.59 -4.40
C LEU A 470 2.93 23.49 -3.50
N SER A 471 2.50 23.72 -2.25
CA SER A 471 3.02 24.76 -1.37
C SER A 471 4.50 24.53 -1.12
N ASP A 472 5.30 25.59 -1.21
CA ASP A 472 6.74 25.54 -1.00
C ASP A 472 7.09 24.97 0.38
N ASP A 473 6.22 25.19 1.37
CA ASP A 473 6.44 24.80 2.76
C ASP A 473 6.17 23.32 3.12
N GLU A 474 5.73 22.43 2.21
CA GLU A 474 5.44 21.05 2.67
C GLU A 474 5.50 19.95 1.59
N VAL A 475 6.68 19.76 0.99
CA VAL A 475 6.99 18.53 0.21
C VAL A 475 8.29 17.85 0.67
N ALA A 476 8.85 18.26 1.82
CA ALA A 476 9.87 17.53 2.56
C ALA A 476 10.00 18.08 3.99
N LEU A 477 9.38 17.40 4.96
CA LEU A 477 9.84 17.27 6.36
C LEU A 477 8.91 16.21 6.99
N PRO A 478 9.36 14.94 7.10
CA PRO A 478 9.67 14.43 8.43
C PRO A 478 10.67 13.24 8.41
N THR A 479 11.84 13.36 7.80
CA THR A 479 12.92 12.35 8.00
C THR A 479 13.87 12.78 9.10
N ARG A 480 14.33 14.03 9.13
CA ARG A 480 15.25 14.50 10.17
C ARG A 480 14.58 14.66 11.54
N ALA A 481 13.42 15.31 11.61
CA ALA A 481 12.69 15.53 12.87
C ALA A 481 12.09 14.23 13.47
N ALA A 482 11.60 13.32 12.64
CA ALA A 482 11.12 12.01 13.09
C ALA A 482 12.27 11.10 13.56
N LEU A 483 13.47 11.23 12.96
CA LEU A 483 14.67 10.52 13.42
C LEU A 483 15.29 11.18 14.68
N GLN A 484 15.19 12.51 14.85
CA GLN A 484 15.64 13.22 16.05
C GLN A 484 14.74 12.94 17.27
N GLN A 485 13.40 12.94 17.10
CA GLN A 485 12.47 12.54 18.16
C GLN A 485 12.66 11.07 18.58
N LEU A 486 13.07 10.19 17.67
CA LEU A 486 13.44 8.80 17.98
C LEU A 486 14.80 8.66 18.67
N ALA A 487 15.73 9.60 18.46
CA ALA A 487 16.99 9.64 19.20
C ALA A 487 16.78 10.15 20.63
N GLU A 488 15.89 11.12 20.83
CA GLU A 488 15.57 11.70 22.15
C GLU A 488 14.67 10.77 23.00
N GLN A 489 13.75 10.00 22.39
CA GLN A 489 12.93 9.02 23.11
C GLN A 489 13.71 7.77 23.57
N ASN A 490 14.84 7.44 22.94
CA ASN A 490 15.73 6.36 23.39
C ASN A 490 16.72 6.79 24.48
N SER A 491 16.79 8.10 24.78
CA SER A 491 17.69 8.66 25.80
C SER A 491 17.00 8.85 27.17
N SER A 492 15.67 8.73 27.21
CA SER A 492 14.83 9.01 28.39
C SER A 492 14.24 7.75 29.06
N THR A 493 14.69 6.56 28.64
CA THR A 493 14.48 5.30 29.36
C THR A 493 15.83 4.71 29.77
N GLN A 494 16.47 5.36 30.73
CA GLN A 494 17.40 4.72 31.65
C GLN A 494 16.68 4.38 32.95
#